data_AF-A0A7S1TJ90-F1
#
_entry.id   AF-A0A7S1TJ90-F1
#
_cell.length_a   1.000
_cell.length_b   1.000
_cell.length_c   1.000
_cell.angle_alpha   90.00
_cell.angle_beta   90.00
_cell.angle_gamma   90.00
#
_symmetry.space_group_name_H-M   'P 1'
#
loop_
_entity.id
_entity.type
_entity.pdbx_description
1 polymer ?
#
loop_
_entity_poly.entity_id
_entity_poly.type
_entity_poly.pdbx_seq_one_letter_code
_entity_poly.pdbx_strand_id
1 'polypeptide(L)'
;SESGALQVSQSRFAACRDNSHDSNEWIVPISYVTSQDPSNVKTFLLREKRATLLSSQDLSALDWIKVNAGQSGLYRVLYTRELYSKLGSAISQNILHGTDRLGVLMDVMALSRAGYLETTKALEVLSFFHQETEYTCLADVVSSLEELREIFTPPGNDIMSGHFDRFSQDLLNTAGLKLGWVPVNDEQHVISLARTLVLTALGNSSHQETVTYALERFREYLKNPESVPADLRIPVYFSAVKFGDRFEFDAILNLYRTTSLNEEKIRCIRALGKTSSTTRLQEALDWGWSEVKPQDLVFVVHAVASNPAGQELAWDFVTKNWLSLVDRYGRGNFLLTRFVEYSTKGFCAPEDVDRVEKFFSSVSKEGIERTIQQSLEGIRVRASWRQRDSARVESWMASRFG
;
A
#
# COMPACT_ATOMS: atom_id res chain seq x y z
N SER A 1 -28.67 -12.56 16.47
CA SER A 1 -29.43 -13.34 17.47
C SER A 1 -30.60 -12.49 17.94
N GLU A 2 -31.66 -13.14 18.41
CA GLU A 2 -33.02 -12.62 18.64
C GLU A 2 -33.17 -11.48 19.68
N SER A 3 -32.08 -10.91 20.22
CA SER A 3 -32.15 -9.88 21.28
C SER A 3 -31.77 -8.46 20.86
N GLY A 4 -31.29 -8.21 19.63
CA GLY A 4 -30.87 -6.86 19.18
C GLY A 4 -29.67 -6.25 19.92
N ALA A 5 -29.10 -6.97 20.89
CA ALA A 5 -27.94 -6.57 21.67
C ALA A 5 -26.64 -6.72 20.88
N LEU A 6 -25.64 -5.89 21.21
CA LEU A 6 -24.31 -6.00 20.61
C LEU A 6 -23.53 -7.14 21.28
N GLN A 7 -23.30 -8.22 20.55
CA GLN A 7 -22.45 -9.32 21.00
C GLN A 7 -21.04 -9.18 20.45
N VAL A 8 -20.05 -9.51 21.28
CA VAL A 8 -18.64 -9.61 20.89
C VAL A 8 -18.17 -11.05 21.06
N SER A 9 -17.30 -11.50 20.18
CA SER A 9 -16.65 -12.80 20.29
C SER A 9 -15.20 -12.74 19.83
N GLN A 10 -14.38 -13.67 20.32
CA GLN A 10 -12.95 -13.75 20.01
C GLN A 10 -12.57 -15.05 19.27
N SER A 11 -11.60 -14.92 18.36
CA SER A 11 -10.99 -16.02 17.62
C SER A 11 -9.57 -15.61 17.18
N ARG A 12 -8.66 -16.57 17.02
CA ARG A 12 -7.36 -16.30 16.41
C ARG A 12 -7.51 -15.69 15.01
N PHE A 13 -6.74 -14.64 14.77
CA PHE A 13 -6.50 -14.12 13.42
C PHE A 13 -5.28 -14.83 12.81
N ALA A 14 -5.44 -15.34 11.60
CA ALA A 14 -4.36 -15.91 10.79
C ALA A 14 -4.30 -15.20 9.42
N ALA A 15 -3.10 -14.96 8.89
CA ALA A 15 -2.93 -14.27 7.60
C ALA A 15 -3.49 -15.05 6.41
N CYS A 16 -3.51 -16.38 6.52
CA CYS A 16 -4.32 -17.29 5.71
C CYS A 16 -5.36 -17.88 6.64
N ARG A 17 -6.64 -17.62 6.37
CA ARG A 17 -7.72 -18.22 7.16
C ARG A 17 -7.70 -19.74 7.00
N ASP A 18 -7.31 -20.43 8.04
CA ASP A 18 -7.53 -21.86 8.17
C ASP A 18 -8.88 -22.10 8.86
N ASN A 19 -9.61 -23.12 8.44
CA ASN A 19 -10.86 -23.52 9.10
C ASN A 19 -10.59 -24.41 10.33
N SER A 20 -9.40 -24.31 10.92
CA SER A 20 -9.05 -25.10 12.10
C SER A 20 -9.80 -24.56 13.32
N HIS A 21 -10.30 -25.47 14.16
CA HIS A 21 -10.96 -25.08 15.40
C HIS A 21 -9.93 -24.57 16.41
N ASP A 22 -9.90 -23.26 16.62
CA ASP A 22 -9.06 -22.64 17.64
C ASP A 22 -9.78 -22.57 19.01
N SER A 23 -9.33 -23.40 19.95
CA SER A 23 -9.84 -23.44 21.33
C SER A 23 -9.21 -22.40 22.25
N ASN A 24 -8.24 -21.60 21.79
CA ASN A 24 -7.56 -20.63 22.65
C ASN A 24 -8.49 -19.51 23.11
N GLU A 25 -8.45 -19.19 24.41
CA GLU A 25 -9.17 -18.06 25.01
C GLU A 25 -8.17 -17.04 25.53
N TRP A 26 -8.35 -15.78 25.13
CA TRP A 26 -7.60 -14.65 25.65
C TRP A 26 -8.49 -13.84 26.59
N ILE A 27 -7.91 -13.29 27.65
CA ILE A 27 -8.56 -12.24 28.43
C ILE A 27 -8.33 -10.93 27.67
N VAL A 28 -9.37 -10.41 27.02
CA VAL A 28 -9.26 -9.24 26.13
C VAL A 28 -9.87 -8.01 26.81
N PRO A 29 -9.07 -6.98 27.15
CA PRO A 29 -9.59 -5.69 27.59
C PRO A 29 -10.10 -4.91 26.37
N ILE A 30 -11.39 -5.04 26.09
CA ILE A 30 -12.05 -4.34 24.98
C ILE A 30 -12.23 -2.87 25.36
N SER A 31 -11.52 -1.97 24.69
CA SER A 31 -11.81 -0.53 24.73
C SER A 31 -12.81 -0.14 23.63
N TYR A 32 -13.71 0.81 23.88
CA TYR A 32 -14.60 1.34 22.85
C TYR A 32 -15.07 2.77 23.14
N VAL A 33 -15.42 3.50 22.09
CA VAL A 33 -16.09 4.82 22.12
C VAL A 33 -17.36 4.76 21.27
N THR A 34 -18.33 5.64 21.56
CA THR A 34 -19.64 5.63 20.91
C THR A 34 -20.05 7.03 20.45
N SER A 35 -21.03 7.13 19.56
CA SER A 35 -21.51 8.44 19.06
C SER A 35 -22.06 9.38 20.15
N GLN A 36 -22.58 8.82 21.26
CA GLN A 36 -23.08 9.58 22.40
C GLN A 36 -21.97 10.14 23.29
N ASP A 37 -20.80 9.49 23.31
CA ASP A 37 -19.67 9.91 24.12
C ASP A 37 -18.34 9.64 23.38
N PRO A 38 -18.04 10.41 22.30
CA PRO A 38 -16.95 10.10 21.38
C PRO A 38 -15.55 10.18 21.99
N SER A 39 -15.39 10.94 23.07
CA SER A 39 -14.09 11.20 23.70
C SER A 39 -13.83 10.35 24.95
N ASN A 40 -14.83 9.65 25.47
CA ASN A 40 -14.71 8.86 26.69
C ASN A 40 -14.54 7.38 26.38
N VAL A 41 -13.32 6.88 26.58
CA VAL A 41 -13.00 5.47 26.35
C VAL A 41 -13.62 4.60 27.44
N LYS A 42 -14.57 3.74 27.04
CA LYS A 42 -15.18 2.73 27.90
C LYS A 42 -14.41 1.42 27.78
N THR A 43 -14.38 0.64 28.85
CA THR A 43 -13.68 -0.65 28.89
C THR A 43 -14.61 -1.79 29.28
N PHE A 44 -14.45 -2.93 28.62
CA PHE A 44 -15.15 -4.17 28.90
C PHE A 44 -14.15 -5.34 28.89
N LEU A 45 -14.15 -6.17 29.93
CA LEU A 45 -13.22 -7.31 30.02
C LEU A 45 -13.88 -8.57 29.47
N LEU A 46 -13.51 -8.97 28.27
CA LEU A 46 -13.96 -10.24 27.68
C LEU A 46 -13.11 -11.39 28.25
N ARG A 47 -13.73 -12.21 29.10
CA ARG A 47 -13.08 -13.39 29.72
C ARG A 47 -13.35 -14.70 28.98
N GLU A 48 -14.49 -14.77 28.29
CA GLU A 48 -14.96 -15.98 27.59
C GLU A 48 -14.92 -15.77 26.08
N LYS A 49 -15.19 -16.83 25.29
CA LYS A 49 -15.26 -16.73 23.82
C LYS A 49 -16.26 -15.72 23.30
N ARG A 50 -17.36 -15.46 24.02
CA ARG A 50 -18.42 -14.53 23.62
C ARG A 50 -19.01 -13.83 24.84
N ALA A 51 -19.39 -12.57 24.68
CA ALA A 51 -20.17 -11.84 25.67
C ALA A 51 -21.09 -10.79 25.01
N THR A 52 -22.06 -10.31 25.77
CA THR A 52 -22.86 -9.14 25.39
C THR A 52 -22.12 -7.88 25.82
N LEU A 53 -21.76 -7.02 24.86
CA LEU A 53 -21.07 -5.75 25.12
C LEU A 53 -22.06 -4.62 25.46
N LEU A 54 -23.16 -4.52 24.71
CA LEU A 54 -24.20 -3.50 24.92
C LEU A 54 -25.59 -4.12 24.79
N SER A 55 -26.56 -3.59 25.54
CA SER A 55 -27.96 -3.95 25.38
C SER A 55 -28.52 -3.44 24.04
N SER A 56 -29.67 -3.98 23.61
CA SER A 56 -30.36 -3.51 22.40
C SER A 56 -30.81 -2.05 22.50
N GLN A 57 -31.24 -1.64 23.70
CA GLN A 57 -31.64 -0.26 23.97
C GLN A 57 -30.45 0.68 23.83
N ASP A 58 -29.30 0.32 24.41
CA ASP A 58 -28.09 1.14 24.29
C ASP A 58 -27.60 1.22 22.84
N LEU A 59 -27.59 0.10 22.11
CA LEU A 59 -27.12 0.05 20.73
C LEU A 59 -28.01 0.85 19.77
N SER A 60 -29.34 0.81 19.95
CA SER A 60 -30.27 1.51 19.08
C SER A 60 -30.17 3.04 19.19
N ALA A 61 -29.64 3.55 20.32
CA ALA A 61 -29.34 4.96 20.52
C ALA A 61 -28.00 5.43 19.91
N LEU A 62 -27.21 4.52 19.30
CA LEU A 62 -25.90 4.84 18.74
C LEU A 62 -25.91 4.94 17.21
N ASP A 63 -25.38 6.05 16.71
CA ASP A 63 -25.09 6.24 15.28
C ASP A 63 -23.87 5.42 14.86
N TRP A 64 -22.93 5.20 15.77
CA TRP A 64 -21.75 4.37 15.56
C TRP A 64 -21.14 3.91 16.89
N ILE A 65 -20.35 2.84 16.83
CA ILE A 65 -19.49 2.36 17.91
C ILE A 65 -18.14 1.96 17.32
N LYS A 66 -17.06 2.50 17.89
CA LYS A 66 -15.69 2.13 17.53
C LYS A 66 -15.07 1.34 18.68
N VAL A 67 -14.79 0.08 18.39
CA VAL A 67 -14.08 -0.85 19.31
C VAL A 67 -12.57 -0.77 19.05
N ASN A 68 -11.76 -1.08 20.06
CA ASN A 68 -10.32 -0.82 20.11
C ASN A 68 -10.01 0.67 19.99
N ALA A 69 -10.64 1.50 20.83
CA ALA A 69 -10.46 2.95 20.82
C ALA A 69 -8.97 3.31 20.98
N GLY A 70 -8.45 4.18 20.12
CA GLY A 70 -7.04 4.56 20.09
C GLY A 70 -6.07 3.45 19.66
N GLN A 71 -6.58 2.31 19.17
CA GLN A 71 -5.77 1.14 18.77
C GLN A 71 -4.81 0.64 19.87
N SER A 72 -5.25 0.73 21.13
CA SER A 72 -4.45 0.37 22.30
C SER A 72 -4.36 -1.15 22.55
N GLY A 73 -5.31 -1.93 22.02
CA GLY A 73 -5.39 -3.37 22.18
C GLY A 73 -4.73 -4.14 21.04
N LEU A 74 -4.05 -5.26 21.38
CA LEU A 74 -3.45 -6.17 20.40
C LEU A 74 -4.48 -7.16 19.85
N TYR A 75 -5.46 -6.65 19.11
CA TYR A 75 -6.47 -7.45 18.42
C TYR A 75 -7.05 -6.66 17.24
N ARG A 76 -7.63 -7.37 16.28
CA ARG A 76 -8.36 -6.78 15.16
C ARG A 76 -9.86 -6.83 15.40
N VAL A 77 -10.61 -5.88 14.85
CA VAL A 77 -12.06 -5.85 14.98
C VAL A 77 -12.75 -6.10 13.64
N LEU A 78 -13.51 -7.19 13.58
CA LEU A 78 -14.45 -7.48 12.51
C LEU A 78 -15.85 -7.01 12.92
N TYR A 79 -16.40 -6.04 12.18
CA TYR A 79 -17.74 -5.50 12.41
C TYR A 79 -18.78 -6.17 11.50
N THR A 80 -20.06 -6.03 11.85
CA THR A 80 -21.14 -6.39 10.92
C THR A 80 -21.23 -5.39 9.77
N ARG A 81 -21.95 -5.75 8.70
CA ARG A 81 -22.15 -4.89 7.53
C ARG A 81 -22.74 -3.53 7.91
N GLU A 82 -23.70 -3.52 8.83
CA GLU A 82 -24.42 -2.34 9.31
C GLU A 82 -23.50 -1.43 10.13
N LEU A 83 -22.66 -2.01 11.00
CA LEU A 83 -21.71 -1.26 11.81
C LEU A 83 -20.59 -0.63 10.97
N TYR A 84 -20.15 -1.31 9.91
CA TYR A 84 -19.20 -0.70 8.96
C TYR A 84 -19.79 0.53 8.26
N SER A 85 -21.04 0.48 7.81
CA SER A 85 -21.68 1.64 7.17
C SER A 85 -21.87 2.80 8.15
N LYS A 86 -22.23 2.51 9.41
CA LYS A 86 -22.29 3.49 10.51
C LYS A 86 -20.94 4.15 10.80
N LEU A 87 -19.88 3.35 10.94
CA LEU A 87 -18.50 3.84 11.10
C LEU A 87 -18.05 4.67 9.89
N GLY A 88 -18.41 4.24 8.68
CA GLY A 88 -18.11 4.93 7.44
C GLY A 88 -18.65 6.35 7.37
N SER A 89 -19.87 6.56 7.86
CA SER A 89 -20.45 7.90 8.00
C SER A 89 -19.61 8.77 8.94
N ALA A 90 -19.21 8.23 10.09
CA ALA A 90 -18.39 8.95 11.07
C ALA A 90 -16.95 9.25 10.56
N ILE A 91 -16.38 8.36 9.73
CA ILE A 91 -15.11 8.57 9.02
C ILE A 91 -15.25 9.72 8.03
N SER A 92 -16.27 9.69 7.16
CA SER A 92 -16.49 10.69 6.12
C SER A 92 -16.72 12.10 6.67
N GLN A 93 -17.37 12.19 7.83
CA GLN A 93 -17.64 13.45 8.53
C GLN A 93 -16.47 13.89 9.43
N ASN A 94 -15.38 13.13 9.46
CA ASN A 94 -14.21 13.38 10.30
C ASN A 94 -14.54 13.47 11.80
N ILE A 95 -15.51 12.67 12.27
CA ILE A 95 -15.97 12.63 13.67
C ILE A 95 -15.07 11.73 14.52
N LEU A 96 -14.65 10.59 13.97
CA LEU A 96 -13.73 9.68 14.67
C LEU A 96 -12.33 10.29 14.73
N HIS A 97 -11.60 10.01 15.82
CA HIS A 97 -10.19 10.38 15.94
C HIS A 97 -9.33 9.70 14.85
N GLY A 98 -8.26 10.35 14.38
CA GLY A 98 -7.42 9.84 13.29
C GLY A 98 -6.88 8.43 13.52
N THR A 99 -6.38 8.15 14.73
CA THR A 99 -5.93 6.80 15.12
C THR A 99 -7.03 5.74 14.99
N ASP A 100 -8.29 6.12 15.26
CA ASP A 100 -9.41 5.20 15.14
C ASP A 100 -9.82 5.00 13.67
N ARG A 101 -9.81 6.05 12.84
CA ARG A 101 -10.03 5.93 11.39
C ARG A 101 -8.97 5.03 10.76
N LEU A 102 -7.69 5.30 11.05
CA LEU A 102 -6.55 4.48 10.61
C LEU A 102 -6.77 3.01 10.99
N GLY A 103 -7.09 2.74 12.24
CA GLY A 103 -7.24 1.37 12.69
C GLY A 103 -8.44 0.62 12.11
N VAL A 104 -9.55 1.32 11.78
CA VAL A 104 -10.64 0.71 11.01
C VAL A 104 -10.15 0.28 9.64
N LEU A 105 -9.38 1.12 8.94
CA LEU A 105 -8.85 0.80 7.62
C LEU A 105 -7.86 -0.37 7.67
N MET A 106 -6.89 -0.31 8.59
CA MET A 106 -5.90 -1.36 8.80
C MET A 106 -6.54 -2.72 9.09
N ASP A 107 -7.59 -2.76 9.92
CA ASP A 107 -8.30 -3.99 10.24
C ASP A 107 -9.08 -4.52 9.03
N VAL A 108 -9.80 -3.66 8.33
CA VAL A 108 -10.58 -4.04 7.15
C VAL A 108 -9.69 -4.60 6.04
N MET A 109 -8.54 -3.97 5.80
CA MET A 109 -7.56 -4.47 4.82
C MET A 109 -6.97 -5.82 5.23
N ALA A 110 -6.58 -5.99 6.50
CA ALA A 110 -6.04 -7.24 6.99
C ALA A 110 -7.07 -8.39 6.98
N LEU A 111 -8.32 -8.10 7.39
CA LEU A 111 -9.42 -9.06 7.39
C LEU A 111 -9.83 -9.45 5.97
N SER A 112 -9.79 -8.50 5.04
CA SER A 112 -10.01 -8.74 3.62
C SER A 112 -8.93 -9.64 3.03
N ARG A 113 -7.64 -9.26 3.18
CA ARG A 113 -6.51 -10.06 2.72
C ARG A 113 -6.59 -11.51 3.19
N ALA A 114 -6.88 -11.71 4.48
CA ALA A 114 -6.97 -13.03 5.09
C ALA A 114 -8.26 -13.81 4.78
N GLY A 115 -9.30 -13.18 4.21
CA GLY A 115 -10.56 -13.86 3.86
C GLY A 115 -11.57 -13.99 4.99
N TYR A 116 -11.46 -13.16 6.02
CA TYR A 116 -12.51 -12.96 7.02
C TYR A 116 -13.58 -11.98 6.55
N LEU A 117 -13.23 -11.11 5.60
CA LEU A 117 -14.10 -10.07 5.06
C LEU A 117 -14.01 -10.06 3.52
N GLU A 118 -15.10 -9.71 2.85
CA GLU A 118 -15.11 -9.55 1.38
C GLU A 118 -14.34 -8.28 0.99
N THR A 119 -13.50 -8.34 -0.06
CA THR A 119 -12.76 -7.16 -0.52
C THR A 119 -13.66 -5.99 -0.92
N THR A 120 -14.87 -6.25 -1.41
CA THR A 120 -15.84 -5.19 -1.74
C THR A 120 -16.24 -4.36 -0.52
N LYS A 121 -16.25 -4.96 0.68
CA LYS A 121 -16.45 -4.20 1.92
C LYS A 121 -15.23 -3.35 2.26
N ALA A 122 -14.02 -3.81 1.96
CA ALA A 122 -12.82 -2.98 2.11
C ALA A 122 -12.82 -1.77 1.16
N LEU A 123 -13.24 -1.97 -0.09
CA LEU A 123 -13.42 -0.90 -1.07
C LEU A 123 -14.50 0.10 -0.62
N GLU A 124 -15.62 -0.38 -0.06
CA GLU A 124 -16.66 0.48 0.51
C GLU A 124 -16.10 1.31 1.67
N VAL A 125 -15.37 0.70 2.62
CA VAL A 125 -14.78 1.41 3.75
C VAL A 125 -13.77 2.46 3.29
N LEU A 126 -12.88 2.10 2.36
CA LEU A 126 -11.93 3.03 1.74
C LEU A 126 -12.65 4.25 1.17
N SER A 127 -13.81 4.07 0.53
CA SER A 127 -14.56 5.18 -0.09
C SER A 127 -15.03 6.27 0.88
N PHE A 128 -15.07 5.99 2.19
CA PHE A 128 -15.38 6.99 3.21
C PHE A 128 -14.22 7.94 3.53
N PHE A 129 -12.99 7.67 3.05
CA PHE A 129 -11.81 8.49 3.32
C PHE A 129 -11.61 9.67 2.35
N HIS A 130 -12.58 9.98 1.49
CA HIS A 130 -12.49 11.06 0.48
C HIS A 130 -12.34 12.49 1.06
N GLN A 131 -12.56 12.68 2.36
CA GLN A 131 -12.34 13.93 3.09
C GLN A 131 -11.09 13.90 4.00
N GLU A 132 -10.31 12.81 3.98
CA GLU A 132 -9.19 12.62 4.88
C GLU A 132 -8.08 13.66 4.64
N THR A 133 -7.44 14.10 5.73
CA THR A 133 -6.36 15.10 5.71
C THR A 133 -5.19 14.74 6.61
N GLU A 134 -5.36 13.79 7.55
CA GLU A 134 -4.29 13.37 8.44
C GLU A 134 -3.30 12.46 7.71
N TYR A 135 -2.02 12.81 7.80
CA TYR A 135 -0.94 12.13 7.09
C TYR A 135 -0.94 10.61 7.28
N THR A 136 -1.09 10.11 8.51
CA THR A 136 -1.04 8.68 8.80
C THR A 136 -2.20 7.92 8.16
N CYS A 137 -3.39 8.51 8.13
CA CYS A 137 -4.55 7.94 7.46
C CYS A 137 -4.38 7.99 5.93
N LEU A 138 -3.92 9.13 5.39
CA LEU A 138 -3.62 9.26 3.95
C LEU A 138 -2.57 8.24 3.49
N ALA A 139 -1.52 7.99 4.29
CA ALA A 139 -0.49 7.00 4.00
C ALA A 139 -1.07 5.60 3.88
N ASP A 140 -1.96 5.21 4.80
CA ASP A 140 -2.61 3.91 4.78
C ASP A 140 -3.63 3.80 3.64
N VAL A 141 -4.36 4.87 3.31
CA VAL A 141 -5.23 4.94 2.12
C VAL A 141 -4.44 4.71 0.84
N VAL A 142 -3.32 5.42 0.65
CA VAL A 142 -2.46 5.26 -0.55
C VAL A 142 -1.89 3.85 -0.61
N SER A 143 -1.34 3.33 0.49
CA SER A 143 -0.79 1.97 0.54
C SER A 143 -1.85 0.90 0.26
N SER A 144 -3.07 1.08 0.75
CA SER A 144 -4.18 0.15 0.54
C SER A 144 -4.63 0.15 -0.92
N LEU A 145 -4.70 1.32 -1.56
CA LEU A 145 -4.99 1.45 -2.99
C LEU A 145 -3.92 0.80 -3.86
N GLU A 146 -2.64 1.03 -3.54
CA GLU A 146 -1.53 0.42 -4.26
C GLU A 146 -1.58 -1.11 -4.17
N GLU A 147 -1.81 -1.66 -2.97
CA GLU A 147 -1.93 -3.11 -2.77
C GLU A 147 -3.13 -3.68 -3.54
N LEU A 148 -4.32 -3.07 -3.41
CA LEU A 148 -5.51 -3.54 -4.13
C LEU A 148 -5.30 -3.50 -5.65
N ARG A 149 -4.65 -2.45 -6.17
CA ARG A 149 -4.32 -2.34 -7.58
C ARG A 149 -3.37 -3.46 -8.01
N GLU A 150 -2.31 -3.71 -7.25
CA GLU A 150 -1.32 -4.76 -7.51
C GLU A 150 -1.96 -6.15 -7.57
N ILE A 151 -2.91 -6.44 -6.67
CA ILE A 151 -3.59 -7.74 -6.61
C ILE A 151 -4.64 -7.91 -7.71
N PHE A 152 -5.45 -6.88 -7.96
CA PHE A 152 -6.67 -7.01 -8.76
C PHE A 152 -6.55 -6.44 -10.17
N THR A 153 -5.38 -5.95 -10.59
CA THR A 153 -5.13 -5.48 -11.96
C THR A 153 -4.18 -6.43 -12.67
N PRO A 154 -4.68 -7.41 -13.46
CA PRO A 154 -3.83 -8.22 -14.32
C PRO A 154 -2.96 -7.36 -15.26
N PRO A 155 -1.74 -7.80 -15.61
CA PRO A 155 -0.95 -7.16 -16.66
C PRO A 155 -1.77 -7.00 -17.95
N GLY A 156 -1.77 -5.79 -18.52
CA GLY A 156 -2.53 -5.46 -19.73
C GLY A 156 -4.03 -5.19 -19.54
N ASN A 157 -4.55 -5.19 -18.30
CA ASN A 157 -5.94 -4.80 -18.04
C ASN A 157 -6.07 -3.28 -17.84
N ASP A 158 -6.06 -2.53 -18.94
CA ASP A 158 -6.11 -1.07 -18.93
C ASP A 158 -7.43 -0.52 -18.37
N ILE A 159 -8.54 -1.24 -18.55
CA ILE A 159 -9.85 -0.86 -18.02
C ILE A 159 -9.81 -0.85 -16.48
N MET A 160 -9.37 -1.95 -15.88
CA MET A 160 -9.25 -2.05 -14.42
C MET A 160 -8.21 -1.07 -13.87
N SER A 161 -7.09 -0.88 -14.58
CA SER A 161 -6.09 0.14 -14.24
C SER A 161 -6.73 1.54 -14.20
N GLY A 162 -7.56 1.87 -15.19
CA GLY A 162 -8.31 3.13 -15.24
C GLY A 162 -9.35 3.28 -14.11
N HIS A 163 -9.98 2.18 -13.67
CA HIS A 163 -10.88 2.20 -12.52
C HIS A 163 -10.15 2.53 -11.22
N PHE A 164 -9.00 1.90 -10.98
CA PHE A 164 -8.16 2.20 -9.82
C PHE A 164 -7.58 3.63 -9.85
N ASP A 165 -7.23 4.13 -11.04
CA ASP A 165 -6.82 5.52 -11.23
C ASP A 165 -7.94 6.47 -10.79
N ARG A 166 -9.17 6.29 -11.29
CA ARG A 166 -10.34 7.10 -10.88
C ARG A 166 -10.63 7.00 -9.39
N PHE A 167 -10.57 5.80 -8.81
CA PHE A 167 -10.83 5.62 -7.38
C PHE A 167 -9.79 6.34 -6.52
N SER A 168 -8.51 6.31 -6.93
CA SER A 168 -7.44 7.03 -6.24
C SER A 168 -7.65 8.54 -6.33
N GLN A 169 -8.08 9.04 -7.49
CA GLN A 169 -8.41 10.46 -7.67
C GLN A 169 -9.57 10.90 -6.77
N ASP A 170 -10.68 10.14 -6.75
CA ASP A 170 -11.85 10.43 -5.89
C ASP A 170 -11.48 10.56 -4.41
N LEU A 171 -10.58 9.70 -3.93
CA LEU A 171 -10.15 9.69 -2.53
C LEU A 171 -9.20 10.82 -2.18
N LEU A 172 -8.33 11.21 -3.12
CA LEU A 172 -7.18 12.06 -2.83
C LEU A 172 -7.32 13.50 -3.33
N ASN A 173 -8.28 13.77 -4.23
CA ASN A 173 -8.42 15.10 -4.84
C ASN A 173 -8.64 16.20 -3.80
N THR A 174 -9.52 15.97 -2.81
CA THR A 174 -9.76 16.92 -1.72
C THR A 174 -8.48 17.26 -0.96
N ALA A 175 -7.69 16.24 -0.60
CA ALA A 175 -6.43 16.42 0.09
C ALA A 175 -5.40 17.15 -0.80
N GLY A 176 -5.33 16.79 -2.09
CA GLY A 176 -4.43 17.41 -3.07
C GLY A 176 -4.70 18.90 -3.25
N LEU A 177 -5.97 19.28 -3.39
CA LEU A 177 -6.39 20.69 -3.49
C LEU A 177 -6.06 21.49 -2.23
N LYS A 178 -6.22 20.91 -1.04
CA LYS A 178 -5.88 21.57 0.23
C LYS A 178 -4.38 21.73 0.43
N LEU A 179 -3.59 20.72 0.07
CA LEU A 179 -2.14 20.69 0.30
C LEU A 179 -1.37 21.53 -0.72
N GLY A 180 -1.83 21.55 -1.98
CA GLY A 180 -1.24 22.31 -3.07
C GLY A 180 0.22 21.98 -3.37
N TRP A 181 0.84 22.75 -4.27
CA TRP A 181 2.25 22.59 -4.67
C TRP A 181 3.20 23.59 -4.00
N VAL A 182 2.66 24.54 -3.24
CA VAL A 182 3.43 25.63 -2.64
C VAL A 182 3.43 25.43 -1.13
N PRO A 183 4.59 25.17 -0.49
CA PRO A 183 4.72 25.19 0.95
C PRO A 183 4.24 26.52 1.54
N VAL A 184 3.55 26.46 2.68
CA VAL A 184 3.20 27.67 3.44
C VAL A 184 4.32 27.98 4.42
N ASN A 185 4.58 29.25 4.71
CA ASN A 185 5.56 29.65 5.72
C ASN A 185 5.20 29.03 7.08
N ASP A 186 6.21 28.52 7.79
CA ASP A 186 6.09 27.88 9.11
C ASP A 186 5.14 26.66 9.14
N GLU A 187 4.94 25.99 8.01
CA GLU A 187 4.13 24.76 7.97
C GLU A 187 4.77 23.63 8.80
N GLN A 188 3.93 22.86 9.47
CA GLN A 188 4.39 21.67 10.19
C GLN A 188 4.96 20.66 9.20
N HIS A 189 6.08 20.02 9.54
CA HIS A 189 6.75 19.04 8.67
C HIS A 189 5.81 17.92 8.16
N VAL A 190 4.85 17.49 8.99
CA VAL A 190 3.83 16.48 8.63
C VAL A 190 2.96 16.89 7.42
N ILE A 191 2.74 18.20 7.21
CA ILE A 191 2.01 18.73 6.06
C ILE A 191 2.84 18.56 4.78
N SER A 192 4.15 18.78 4.85
CA SER A 192 5.04 18.52 3.71
C SER A 192 5.05 17.04 3.33
N LEU A 193 5.11 16.13 4.32
CA LEU A 193 5.02 14.69 4.08
C LEU A 193 3.69 14.30 3.42
N ALA A 194 2.57 14.84 3.91
CA ALA A 194 1.25 14.62 3.31
C ALA A 194 1.17 15.13 1.87
N ARG A 195 1.72 16.33 1.60
CA ARG A 195 1.79 16.91 0.26
C ARG A 195 2.54 16.01 -0.70
N THR A 196 3.77 15.61 -0.36
CA THR A 196 4.59 14.74 -1.21
C THR A 196 3.88 13.43 -1.49
N LEU A 197 3.29 12.80 -0.46
CA LEU A 197 2.54 11.56 -0.59
C LEU A 197 1.35 11.69 -1.56
N VAL A 198 0.46 12.66 -1.30
CA VAL A 198 -0.79 12.85 -2.04
C VAL A 198 -0.52 13.24 -3.48
N LEU A 199 0.39 14.18 -3.73
CA LEU A 199 0.74 14.59 -5.10
C LEU A 199 1.40 13.46 -5.89
N THR A 200 2.21 12.62 -5.22
CA THR A 200 2.80 11.43 -5.86
C THR A 200 1.73 10.42 -6.24
N ALA A 201 0.77 10.17 -5.36
CA ALA A 201 -0.34 9.26 -5.62
C ALA A 201 -1.25 9.78 -6.74
N LEU A 202 -1.61 11.07 -6.74
CA LEU A 202 -2.38 11.71 -7.80
C LEU A 202 -1.67 11.67 -9.16
N GLY A 203 -0.35 11.92 -9.18
CA GLY A 203 0.46 11.79 -10.39
C GLY A 203 0.49 10.35 -10.88
N ASN A 204 0.72 9.38 -9.99
CA ASN A 204 0.68 7.96 -10.33
C ASN A 204 -0.71 7.50 -10.83
N SER A 205 -1.79 8.13 -10.40
CA SER A 205 -3.15 7.84 -10.84
C SER A 205 -3.59 8.65 -12.07
N SER A 206 -2.67 9.26 -12.81
CA SER A 206 -2.97 9.99 -14.05
C SER A 206 -3.91 11.20 -13.86
N HIS A 207 -3.87 11.84 -12.68
CA HIS A 207 -4.64 13.07 -12.43
C HIS A 207 -4.11 14.22 -13.30
N GLN A 208 -4.93 14.71 -14.23
CA GLN A 208 -4.48 15.55 -15.35
C GLN A 208 -3.77 16.84 -14.91
N GLU A 209 -4.35 17.57 -13.95
CA GLU A 209 -3.79 18.83 -13.44
C GLU A 209 -2.44 18.59 -12.74
N THR A 210 -2.35 17.50 -11.97
CA THR A 210 -1.14 17.11 -11.25
C THR A 210 -0.03 16.72 -12.22
N VAL A 211 -0.36 15.94 -13.26
CA VAL A 211 0.60 15.50 -14.28
C VAL A 211 1.10 16.70 -15.10
N THR A 212 0.19 17.55 -15.57
CA THR A 212 0.52 18.74 -16.38
C THR A 212 1.49 19.64 -15.60
N TYR A 213 1.14 19.95 -14.36
CA TYR A 213 1.97 20.79 -13.50
C TYR A 213 3.34 20.14 -13.18
N ALA A 214 3.36 18.83 -12.89
CA ALA A 214 4.60 18.12 -12.61
C ALA A 214 5.56 18.13 -13.81
N LEU A 215 5.05 17.99 -15.03
CA LEU A 215 5.85 18.06 -16.26
C LEU A 215 6.44 19.46 -16.46
N GLU A 216 5.64 20.51 -16.28
CA GLU A 216 6.12 21.90 -16.33
C GLU A 216 7.24 22.13 -15.29
N ARG A 217 7.01 21.71 -14.05
CA ARG A 217 8.00 21.82 -12.97
C ARG A 217 9.27 21.03 -13.23
N PHE A 218 9.18 19.87 -13.87
CA PHE A 218 10.37 19.12 -14.27
C PHE A 218 11.21 19.90 -15.29
N ARG A 219 10.56 20.55 -16.28
CA ARG A 219 11.27 21.38 -17.27
C ARG A 219 11.91 22.61 -16.64
N GLU A 220 11.29 23.21 -15.64
CA GLU A 220 11.90 24.30 -14.86
C GLU A 220 13.09 23.80 -14.03
N TYR A 221 12.94 22.66 -13.35
CA TYR A 221 14.00 22.06 -12.55
C TYR A 221 15.28 21.82 -13.35
N LEU A 222 15.15 21.34 -14.60
CA LEU A 222 16.30 21.13 -15.48
C LEU A 222 17.05 22.42 -15.85
N LYS A 223 16.40 23.59 -15.75
CA LYS A 223 17.03 24.91 -15.98
C LYS A 223 17.58 25.50 -14.68
N ASN A 224 16.83 25.34 -13.58
CA ASN A 224 17.18 25.83 -12.27
C ASN A 224 16.79 24.80 -11.19
N PRO A 225 17.73 24.00 -10.66
CA PRO A 225 17.43 23.00 -9.65
C PRO A 225 16.83 23.53 -8.33
N GLU A 226 16.94 24.84 -8.08
CA GLU A 226 16.32 25.51 -6.92
C GLU A 226 14.83 25.79 -7.14
N SER A 227 14.32 25.68 -8.37
CA SER A 227 12.90 25.94 -8.67
C SER A 227 11.94 24.91 -8.09
N VAL A 228 12.43 23.72 -7.72
CA VAL A 228 11.64 22.65 -7.11
C VAL A 228 12.22 22.28 -5.75
N PRO A 229 11.49 22.56 -4.65
CA PRO A 229 11.86 22.14 -3.31
C PRO A 229 12.11 20.63 -3.23
N ALA A 230 13.04 20.21 -2.37
CA ALA A 230 13.44 18.80 -2.25
C ALA A 230 12.26 17.85 -2.01
N ASP A 231 11.29 18.27 -1.18
CA ASP A 231 10.10 17.49 -0.83
C ASP A 231 9.18 17.25 -2.04
N LEU A 232 9.23 18.11 -3.06
CA LEU A 232 8.39 18.02 -4.27
C LEU A 232 9.09 17.33 -5.44
N ARG A 233 10.38 16.98 -5.33
CA ARG A 233 11.12 16.34 -6.42
C ARG A 233 10.58 14.96 -6.77
N ILE A 234 10.11 14.17 -5.79
CA ILE A 234 9.53 12.85 -6.04
C ILE A 234 8.29 12.93 -6.95
N PRO A 235 7.22 13.68 -6.60
CA PRO A 235 6.04 13.76 -7.46
C PRO A 235 6.37 14.35 -8.84
N VAL A 236 7.32 15.29 -8.92
CA VAL A 236 7.79 15.84 -10.19
C VAL A 236 8.51 14.79 -11.05
N TYR A 237 9.49 14.08 -10.51
CA TYR A 237 10.28 13.10 -11.26
C TYR A 237 9.46 11.88 -11.66
N PHE A 238 8.58 11.41 -10.77
CA PHE A 238 7.76 10.24 -11.04
C PHE A 238 6.80 10.50 -12.19
N SER A 239 6.10 11.64 -12.16
CA SER A 239 5.22 12.06 -13.26
C SER A 239 6.02 12.30 -14.55
N ALA A 240 7.18 12.94 -14.47
CA ALA A 240 8.03 13.19 -15.63
C ALA A 240 8.48 11.89 -16.32
N VAL A 241 8.95 10.89 -15.57
CA VAL A 241 9.39 9.63 -16.17
C VAL A 241 8.20 8.76 -16.62
N LYS A 242 7.06 8.81 -15.90
CA LYS A 242 5.88 8.02 -16.25
C LYS A 242 5.19 8.49 -17.52
N PHE A 243 5.01 9.80 -17.67
CA PHE A 243 4.25 10.42 -18.77
C PHE A 243 5.13 11.11 -19.82
N GLY A 244 6.41 11.30 -19.53
CA GLY A 244 7.40 11.72 -20.51
C GLY A 244 7.92 10.56 -21.36
N ASP A 245 8.96 10.85 -22.13
CA ASP A 245 9.55 9.88 -23.04
C ASP A 245 11.06 9.74 -22.79
N ARG A 246 11.85 9.42 -23.84
CA ARG A 246 13.29 9.22 -23.75
C ARG A 246 14.01 10.41 -23.10
N PHE A 247 13.59 11.63 -23.40
CA PHE A 247 14.19 12.85 -22.87
C PHE A 247 14.17 12.89 -21.34
N GLU A 248 13.00 12.68 -20.72
CA GLU A 248 12.84 12.73 -19.26
C GLU A 248 13.64 11.63 -18.58
N PHE A 249 13.64 10.43 -19.18
CA PHE A 249 14.41 9.30 -18.67
C PHE A 249 15.92 9.56 -18.68
N ASP A 250 16.46 10.04 -19.81
CA ASP A 250 17.88 10.39 -19.93
C ASP A 250 18.27 11.56 -19.02
N ALA A 251 17.37 12.53 -18.83
CA ALA A 251 17.59 13.64 -17.91
C ALA A 251 17.74 13.16 -16.46
N ILE A 252 16.94 12.18 -16.01
CA ILE A 252 17.07 11.58 -14.68
C ILE A 252 18.37 10.76 -14.56
N LEU A 253 18.77 10.01 -15.59
CA LEU A 253 20.06 9.32 -15.61
C LEU A 253 21.24 10.30 -15.50
N ASN A 254 21.19 11.40 -16.26
CA ASN A 254 22.20 12.45 -16.18
C ASN A 254 22.23 13.12 -14.80
N LEU A 255 21.06 13.36 -14.20
CA LEU A 255 20.97 13.89 -12.84
C LEU A 255 21.64 12.97 -11.81
N TYR A 256 21.41 11.65 -11.90
CA TYR A 256 22.08 10.69 -11.03
C TYR A 256 23.60 10.74 -11.15
N ARG A 257 24.11 10.85 -12.39
CA ARG A 257 25.55 10.88 -12.68
C ARG A 257 26.22 12.16 -12.19
N THR A 258 25.50 13.28 -12.20
CA THR A 258 26.04 14.61 -11.89
C THR A 258 25.86 15.03 -10.44
N THR A 259 24.82 14.54 -9.75
CA THR A 259 24.57 14.90 -8.35
C THR A 259 25.55 14.22 -7.39
N SER A 260 26.01 14.97 -6.38
CA SER A 260 26.81 14.45 -5.26
C SER A 260 25.95 14.01 -4.07
N LEU A 261 24.66 14.37 -4.06
CA LEU A 261 23.75 14.09 -2.94
C LEU A 261 23.18 12.67 -3.04
N ASN A 262 23.38 11.86 -1.98
CA ASN A 262 22.91 10.48 -1.97
C ASN A 262 21.38 10.38 -2.01
N GLU A 263 20.67 11.26 -1.30
CA GLU A 263 19.21 11.31 -1.35
C GLU A 263 18.68 11.56 -2.76
N GLU A 264 19.35 12.43 -3.51
CA GLU A 264 18.98 12.75 -4.89
C GLU A 264 19.21 11.55 -5.81
N LYS A 265 20.32 10.81 -5.63
CA LYS A 265 20.57 9.54 -6.34
C LYS A 265 19.45 8.52 -6.10
N ILE A 266 18.99 8.37 -4.86
CA ILE A 266 17.87 7.48 -4.54
C ILE A 266 16.57 7.94 -5.18
N ARG A 267 16.28 9.27 -5.22
CA ARG A 267 15.13 9.82 -5.95
C ARG A 267 15.19 9.47 -7.44
N CYS A 268 16.35 9.62 -8.08
CA CYS A 268 16.56 9.24 -9.48
C CYS A 268 16.30 7.75 -9.72
N ILE A 269 16.89 6.86 -8.90
CA ILE A 269 16.69 5.41 -9.02
C ILE A 269 15.19 5.06 -8.97
N ARG A 270 14.47 5.63 -8.00
CA ARG A 270 13.03 5.36 -7.84
C ARG A 270 12.21 5.91 -9.02
N ALA A 271 12.59 7.05 -9.57
CA ALA A 271 11.91 7.66 -10.72
C ALA A 271 12.09 6.84 -12.01
N LEU A 272 13.29 6.29 -12.26
CA LEU A 272 13.55 5.49 -13.47
C LEU A 272 12.63 4.26 -13.59
N GLY A 273 12.24 3.66 -12.46
CA GLY A 273 11.26 2.56 -12.44
C GLY A 273 9.83 2.96 -12.83
N LYS A 274 9.52 4.25 -12.95
CA LYS A 274 8.17 4.74 -13.29
C LYS A 274 7.87 4.80 -14.79
N THR A 275 8.85 4.56 -15.65
CA THR A 275 8.68 4.55 -17.11
C THR A 275 7.64 3.51 -17.54
N SER A 276 6.83 3.85 -18.55
CA SER A 276 5.89 2.93 -19.20
C SER A 276 6.56 2.01 -20.23
N SER A 277 7.79 2.32 -20.65
CA SER A 277 8.55 1.52 -21.62
C SER A 277 9.30 0.37 -20.95
N THR A 278 8.98 -0.86 -21.34
CA THR A 278 9.69 -2.08 -20.92
C THR A 278 11.17 -2.07 -21.32
N THR A 279 11.50 -1.54 -22.50
CA THR A 279 12.90 -1.37 -22.92
C THR A 279 13.67 -0.46 -21.97
N ARG A 280 13.07 0.64 -21.51
CA ARG A 280 13.71 1.55 -20.54
C ARG A 280 13.80 0.94 -19.13
N LEU A 281 12.87 0.06 -18.75
CA LEU A 281 12.98 -0.71 -17.50
C LEU A 281 14.17 -1.67 -17.54
N GLN A 282 14.39 -2.35 -18.67
CA GLN A 282 15.59 -3.17 -18.87
C GLN A 282 16.87 -2.32 -18.87
N GLU A 283 16.86 -1.18 -19.56
CA GLU A 283 17.97 -0.22 -19.55
C GLU A 283 18.31 0.23 -18.13
N ALA A 284 17.31 0.46 -17.27
CA ALA A 284 17.51 0.82 -15.87
C ALA A 284 18.19 -0.31 -15.06
N LEU A 285 17.85 -1.59 -15.32
CA LEU A 285 18.50 -2.73 -14.67
C LEU A 285 19.97 -2.87 -15.09
N ASP A 286 20.24 -2.75 -16.40
CA ASP A 286 21.59 -2.86 -16.96
C ASP A 286 22.49 -1.71 -16.50
N TRP A 287 21.94 -0.49 -16.49
CA TRP A 287 22.57 0.69 -15.89
C TRP A 287 22.80 0.50 -14.39
N GLY A 288 21.82 -0.02 -13.66
CA GLY A 288 21.93 -0.33 -12.24
C GLY A 288 23.10 -1.26 -11.94
N TRP A 289 23.24 -2.32 -12.73
CA TRP A 289 24.33 -3.29 -12.54
C TRP A 289 25.73 -2.69 -12.74
N SER A 290 25.85 -1.77 -13.70
CA SER A 290 27.13 -1.24 -14.19
C SER A 290 27.59 0.04 -13.47
N GLU A 291 26.68 0.96 -13.17
CA GLU A 291 27.01 2.29 -12.66
C GLU A 291 26.57 2.55 -11.21
N VAL A 292 25.55 1.83 -10.71
CA VAL A 292 25.02 2.07 -9.36
C VAL A 292 25.86 1.34 -8.31
N LYS A 293 26.08 2.02 -7.17
CA LYS A 293 26.80 1.45 -6.03
C LYS A 293 26.15 0.13 -5.59
N PRO A 294 26.93 -0.89 -5.20
CA PRO A 294 26.38 -2.17 -4.76
C PRO A 294 25.29 -2.04 -3.68
N GLN A 295 25.47 -1.20 -2.67
CA GLN A 295 24.45 -1.01 -1.63
C GLN A 295 23.11 -0.46 -2.14
N ASP A 296 23.10 0.21 -3.29
CA ASP A 296 21.93 0.89 -3.86
C ASP A 296 21.29 0.11 -5.01
N LEU A 297 21.96 -0.92 -5.57
CA LEU A 297 21.44 -1.75 -6.66
C LEU A 297 20.07 -2.36 -6.31
N VAL A 298 19.87 -2.70 -5.04
CA VAL A 298 18.61 -3.28 -4.57
C VAL A 298 17.42 -2.32 -4.76
N PHE A 299 17.65 -1.01 -4.73
CA PHE A 299 16.63 -0.01 -4.99
C PHE A 299 16.28 0.10 -6.48
N VAL A 300 17.22 -0.21 -7.38
CA VAL A 300 16.96 -0.32 -8.83
C VAL A 300 16.03 -1.50 -9.08
N VAL A 301 16.37 -2.66 -8.51
CA VAL A 301 15.52 -3.87 -8.61
C VAL A 301 14.14 -3.60 -8.02
N HIS A 302 14.06 -2.94 -6.86
CA HIS A 302 12.77 -2.57 -6.27
C HIS A 302 11.95 -1.64 -7.16
N ALA A 303 12.58 -0.61 -7.74
CA ALA A 303 11.91 0.36 -8.60
C ALA A 303 11.31 -0.30 -9.85
N VAL A 304 12.05 -1.23 -10.47
CA VAL A 304 11.60 -1.97 -11.65
C VAL A 304 10.56 -3.04 -11.28
N ALA A 305 10.75 -3.76 -10.17
CA ALA A 305 9.80 -4.78 -9.71
C ALA A 305 8.45 -4.19 -9.27
N SER A 306 8.44 -2.94 -8.79
CA SER A 306 7.21 -2.22 -8.43
C SER A 306 6.45 -1.68 -9.65
N ASN A 307 6.99 -1.83 -10.85
CA ASN A 307 6.31 -1.53 -12.10
C ASN A 307 5.66 -2.82 -12.62
N PRO A 308 4.34 -2.83 -12.91
CA PRO A 308 3.68 -4.02 -13.44
C PRO A 308 4.35 -4.60 -14.70
N ALA A 309 4.90 -3.75 -15.57
CA ALA A 309 5.61 -4.17 -16.77
C ALA A 309 7.07 -4.59 -16.51
N GLY A 310 7.61 -4.27 -15.33
CA GLY A 310 8.99 -4.54 -14.94
C GLY A 310 9.16 -5.73 -13.99
N GLN A 311 8.07 -6.27 -13.44
CA GLN A 311 8.10 -7.37 -12.49
C GLN A 311 8.85 -8.60 -13.02
N GLU A 312 8.51 -9.05 -14.23
CA GLU A 312 9.19 -10.18 -14.88
C GLU A 312 10.66 -9.86 -15.19
N LEU A 313 10.97 -8.64 -15.63
CA LEU A 313 12.34 -8.19 -15.89
C LEU A 313 13.20 -8.22 -14.63
N ALA A 314 12.66 -7.76 -13.49
CA ALA A 314 13.37 -7.75 -12.22
C ALA A 314 13.66 -9.18 -11.71
N TRP A 315 12.70 -10.10 -11.85
CA TRP A 315 12.92 -11.51 -11.52
C TRP A 315 13.98 -12.15 -12.41
N ASP A 316 13.88 -11.96 -13.72
CA ASP A 316 14.85 -12.46 -14.69
C ASP A 316 16.25 -11.93 -14.39
N PHE A 317 16.36 -10.65 -14.07
CA PHE A 317 17.61 -10.02 -13.70
C PHE A 317 18.22 -10.65 -12.45
N VAL A 318 17.44 -10.82 -11.38
CA VAL A 318 17.93 -11.41 -10.13
C VAL A 318 18.34 -12.87 -10.33
N THR A 319 17.54 -13.66 -11.03
CA THR A 319 17.82 -15.09 -11.24
C THR A 319 18.99 -15.35 -12.18
N LYS A 320 19.10 -14.62 -13.29
CA LYS A 320 20.23 -14.73 -14.23
C LYS A 320 21.56 -14.30 -13.59
N ASN A 321 21.53 -13.31 -12.69
CA ASN A 321 22.73 -12.78 -12.03
C ASN A 321 22.95 -13.34 -10.63
N TRP A 322 22.20 -14.37 -10.20
CA TRP A 322 22.17 -14.81 -8.81
C TRP A 322 23.53 -15.17 -8.24
N LEU A 323 24.35 -15.92 -8.98
CA LEU A 323 25.71 -16.28 -8.53
C LEU A 323 26.58 -15.04 -8.33
N SER A 324 26.51 -14.07 -9.25
CA SER A 324 27.22 -12.79 -9.16
C SER A 324 26.72 -11.94 -8.00
N LEU A 325 25.42 -11.99 -7.68
CA LEU A 325 24.85 -11.35 -6.49
C LEU A 325 25.40 -12.00 -5.21
N VAL A 326 25.40 -13.34 -5.13
CA VAL A 326 25.94 -14.06 -3.97
C VAL A 326 27.43 -13.74 -3.76
N ASP A 327 28.21 -13.70 -4.83
CA ASP A 327 29.63 -13.34 -4.78
C ASP A 327 29.84 -11.89 -4.31
N ARG A 328 29.05 -10.95 -4.85
CA ARG A 328 29.16 -9.52 -4.55
C ARG A 328 28.75 -9.15 -3.12
N TYR A 329 27.70 -9.78 -2.57
CA TYR A 329 27.14 -9.40 -1.27
C TYR A 329 27.51 -10.36 -0.13
N GLY A 330 27.96 -11.58 -0.46
CA GLY A 330 28.20 -12.64 0.51
C GLY A 330 26.92 -13.36 0.94
N ARG A 331 27.09 -14.59 1.44
CA ARG A 331 25.98 -15.42 1.95
C ARG A 331 25.42 -14.84 3.26
N GLY A 332 24.11 -14.88 3.43
CA GLY A 332 23.42 -14.35 4.61
C GLY A 332 23.47 -12.83 4.79
N ASN A 333 23.92 -12.07 3.78
CA ASN A 333 23.87 -10.61 3.82
C ASN A 333 22.42 -10.11 3.71
N PHE A 334 22.07 -9.12 4.53
CA PHE A 334 20.74 -8.49 4.52
C PHE A 334 20.32 -7.93 3.15
N LEU A 335 21.25 -7.45 2.32
CA LEU A 335 20.90 -6.99 0.97
C LEU A 335 20.51 -8.14 0.03
N LEU A 336 21.07 -9.33 0.24
CA LEU A 336 20.71 -10.52 -0.54
C LEU A 336 19.25 -10.92 -0.29
N THR A 337 18.76 -10.79 0.95
CA THR A 337 17.35 -11.05 1.26
C THR A 337 16.43 -10.07 0.54
N ARG A 338 16.82 -8.79 0.42
CA ARG A 338 16.03 -7.77 -0.28
C ARG A 338 15.88 -8.04 -1.78
N PHE A 339 16.89 -8.62 -2.44
CA PHE A 339 16.73 -9.03 -3.84
C PHE A 339 15.65 -10.10 -4.01
N VAL A 340 15.56 -11.07 -3.07
CA VAL A 340 14.50 -12.08 -3.06
C VAL A 340 13.14 -11.43 -2.81
N GLU A 341 13.02 -10.59 -1.78
CA GLU A 341 11.76 -9.91 -1.43
C GLU A 341 11.23 -9.06 -2.58
N TYR A 342 12.08 -8.23 -3.18
CA TYR A 342 11.64 -7.28 -4.21
C TYR A 342 11.35 -7.95 -5.54
N SER A 343 12.16 -8.90 -5.98
CA SER A 343 11.92 -9.62 -7.24
C SER A 343 10.69 -10.54 -7.20
N THR A 344 10.23 -10.92 -6.00
CA THR A 344 9.02 -11.73 -5.80
C THR A 344 7.79 -10.92 -5.37
N LYS A 345 7.93 -9.60 -5.22
CA LYS A 345 6.89 -8.75 -4.62
C LYS A 345 5.60 -8.71 -5.43
N GLY A 346 5.63 -8.69 -6.76
CA GLY A 346 4.40 -8.63 -7.56
C GLY A 346 3.70 -9.97 -7.78
N PHE A 347 4.32 -11.09 -7.39
CA PHE A 347 3.81 -12.42 -7.75
C PHE A 347 2.52 -12.74 -6.99
N CYS A 348 1.53 -13.19 -7.75
CA CYS A 348 0.15 -13.35 -7.29
C CYS A 348 -0.59 -14.50 -8.01
N ALA A 349 0.15 -15.43 -8.63
CA ALA A 349 -0.40 -16.66 -9.20
C ALA A 349 0.17 -17.90 -8.47
N PRO A 350 -0.59 -19.02 -8.37
CA PRO A 350 -0.06 -20.27 -7.83
C PRO A 350 1.21 -20.75 -8.55
N GLU A 351 1.30 -20.56 -9.86
CA GLU A 351 2.44 -20.97 -10.68
C GLU A 351 3.72 -20.19 -10.34
N ASP A 352 3.58 -18.97 -9.80
CA ASP A 352 4.73 -18.18 -9.33
C ASP A 352 5.40 -18.85 -8.12
N VAL A 353 4.62 -19.54 -7.27
CA VAL A 353 5.14 -20.28 -6.11
C VAL A 353 6.08 -21.38 -6.59
N ASP A 354 5.59 -22.20 -7.53
CA ASP A 354 6.35 -23.33 -8.08
C ASP A 354 7.63 -22.86 -8.76
N ARG A 355 7.54 -21.75 -9.50
CA ARG A 355 8.69 -21.11 -10.18
C ARG A 355 9.76 -20.65 -9.19
N VAL A 356 9.35 -19.95 -8.12
CA VAL A 356 10.26 -19.46 -7.09
C VAL A 356 10.88 -20.63 -6.32
N GLU A 357 10.09 -21.64 -5.94
CA GLU A 357 10.59 -22.84 -5.25
C GLU A 357 11.61 -23.61 -6.10
N LYS A 358 11.29 -23.83 -7.39
CA LYS A 358 12.18 -24.51 -8.33
C LYS A 358 13.51 -23.78 -8.46
N PHE A 359 13.50 -22.47 -8.63
CA PHE A 359 14.74 -21.69 -8.69
C PHE A 359 15.57 -21.86 -7.42
N PHE A 360 14.97 -21.62 -6.24
CA PHE A 360 15.72 -21.68 -4.99
C PHE A 360 16.11 -23.10 -4.57
N SER A 361 15.49 -24.15 -5.11
CA SER A 361 15.94 -25.55 -4.95
C SER A 361 17.29 -25.83 -5.61
N SER A 362 17.66 -25.02 -6.62
CA SER A 362 18.87 -25.22 -7.43
C SER A 362 20.07 -24.40 -6.97
N VAL A 363 19.91 -23.56 -5.94
CA VAL A 363 20.96 -22.66 -5.41
C VAL A 363 21.08 -22.80 -3.90
N SER A 364 22.23 -22.38 -3.34
CA SER A 364 22.38 -22.33 -1.88
C SER A 364 21.39 -21.34 -1.26
N LYS A 365 20.73 -21.77 -0.19
CA LYS A 365 19.77 -20.96 0.58
C LYS A 365 20.37 -20.35 1.85
N GLU A 366 21.66 -20.57 2.10
CA GLU A 366 22.34 -20.20 3.34
C GLU A 366 22.14 -18.72 3.71
N GLY A 367 21.40 -18.48 4.79
CA GLY A 367 21.12 -17.16 5.34
C GLY A 367 19.98 -16.40 4.68
N ILE A 368 19.23 -17.04 3.76
CA ILE A 368 18.04 -16.48 3.11
C ILE A 368 16.80 -17.39 3.23
N GLU A 369 16.89 -18.51 3.96
CA GLU A 369 15.85 -19.53 4.06
C GLU A 369 14.52 -18.93 4.54
N ARG A 370 14.58 -18.12 5.60
CA ARG A 370 13.39 -17.47 6.17
C ARG A 370 12.76 -16.51 5.17
N THR A 371 13.57 -15.73 4.46
CA THR A 371 13.07 -14.79 3.44
C THR A 371 12.40 -15.52 2.30
N ILE A 372 12.99 -16.63 1.81
CA ILE A 372 12.35 -17.47 0.79
C ILE A 372 11.00 -17.98 1.29
N GLN A 373 10.94 -18.52 2.52
CA GLN A 373 9.68 -19.01 3.11
C GLN A 373 8.63 -17.91 3.22
N GLN A 374 9.02 -16.71 3.67
CA GLN A 374 8.13 -15.55 3.79
C GLN A 374 7.65 -15.04 2.42
N SER A 375 8.54 -14.98 1.42
CA SER A 375 8.18 -14.63 0.04
C SER A 375 7.17 -15.62 -0.53
N LEU A 376 7.40 -16.92 -0.40
CA LEU A 376 6.49 -17.96 -0.87
C LEU A 376 5.12 -17.88 -0.19
N GLU A 377 5.10 -17.68 1.13
CA GLU A 377 3.85 -17.48 1.86
C GLU A 377 3.12 -16.22 1.39
N GLY A 378 3.84 -15.11 1.17
CA GLY A 378 3.28 -13.88 0.61
C GLY A 378 2.64 -14.09 -0.76
N ILE A 379 3.30 -14.84 -1.66
CA ILE A 379 2.74 -15.19 -2.97
C ILE A 379 1.46 -16.01 -2.81
N ARG A 380 1.44 -17.03 -1.93
CA ARG A 380 0.25 -17.85 -1.66
C ARG A 380 -0.92 -17.04 -1.14
N VAL A 381 -0.68 -16.13 -0.19
CA VAL A 381 -1.70 -15.22 0.34
C VAL A 381 -2.30 -14.38 -0.78
N ARG A 382 -1.45 -13.75 -1.61
CA ARG A 382 -1.89 -12.89 -2.72
C ARG A 382 -2.64 -13.66 -3.79
N ALA A 383 -2.14 -14.85 -4.17
CA ALA A 383 -2.80 -15.71 -5.14
C ALA A 383 -4.18 -16.15 -4.66
N SER A 384 -4.30 -16.56 -3.40
CA SER A 384 -5.57 -16.95 -2.79
C SER A 384 -6.53 -15.77 -2.71
N TRP A 385 -6.05 -14.58 -2.32
CA TRP A 385 -6.85 -13.37 -2.25
C TRP A 385 -7.39 -12.96 -3.63
N ARG A 386 -6.52 -12.94 -4.64
CA ARG A 386 -6.87 -12.64 -6.03
C ARG A 386 -7.90 -13.64 -6.56
N GLN A 387 -7.65 -14.93 -6.41
CA GLN A 387 -8.55 -15.98 -6.90
C GLN A 387 -9.95 -15.86 -6.27
N ARG A 388 -10.02 -15.58 -4.96
CA ARG A 388 -11.27 -15.50 -4.22
C ARG A 388 -12.13 -14.30 -4.62
N ASP A 389 -11.52 -13.13 -4.79
CA ASP A 389 -12.26 -11.86 -4.82
C ASP A 389 -12.26 -11.13 -6.18
N SER A 390 -11.47 -11.55 -7.17
CA SER A 390 -11.30 -10.81 -8.45
C SER A 390 -12.62 -10.44 -9.13
N ALA A 391 -13.52 -11.39 -9.33
CA ALA A 391 -14.80 -11.14 -10.02
C ALA A 391 -15.69 -10.12 -9.27
N ARG A 392 -15.65 -10.15 -7.92
CA ARG A 392 -16.43 -9.23 -7.08
C ARG A 392 -15.84 -7.83 -7.12
N VAL A 393 -14.51 -7.71 -7.09
CA VAL A 393 -13.79 -6.43 -7.20
C VAL A 393 -14.02 -5.82 -8.56
N GLU A 394 -13.93 -6.61 -9.64
CA GLU A 394 -14.20 -6.16 -11.01
C GLU A 394 -15.63 -5.62 -11.16
N SER A 395 -16.63 -6.36 -10.67
CA SER A 395 -18.03 -5.91 -10.69
C SER A 395 -18.24 -4.63 -9.88
N TRP A 396 -17.65 -4.53 -8.68
CA TRP A 396 -17.75 -3.34 -7.85
C TRP A 396 -17.12 -2.12 -8.54
N MET A 397 -15.92 -2.27 -9.09
CA MET A 397 -15.20 -1.21 -9.81
C MET A 397 -15.98 -0.77 -11.05
N ALA A 398 -16.47 -1.71 -11.86
CA ALA A 398 -17.28 -1.40 -13.04
C ALA A 398 -18.59 -0.69 -12.67
N SER A 399 -19.25 -1.08 -11.58
CA SER A 399 -20.50 -0.41 -11.14
C SER A 399 -20.31 1.04 -10.71
N ARG A 400 -19.10 1.40 -10.29
CA ARG A 400 -18.77 2.71 -9.73
C ARG A 400 -18.05 3.61 -10.73
N PHE A 401 -17.24 3.04 -11.60
CA PHE A 401 -16.33 3.76 -12.49
C PHE A 401 -16.47 3.38 -13.96
N GLY A 402 -17.24 2.35 -14.31
CA GLY A 402 -17.38 1.83 -15.68
C GLY A 402 -18.31 2.63 -16.58
#